data_AF-A0A0C3QDE5-F1
#
_entry.id   AF-A0A0C3QDE5-F1
#
_cell.length_a   1.000
_cell.length_b   1.000
_cell.length_c   1.000
_cell.angle_alpha   90.00
_cell.angle_beta   90.00
_cell.angle_gamma   90.00
#
_symmetry.space_group_name_H-M   'P 1'
#
loop_
_entity.id
_entity.type
_entity.pdbx_description
1 polymer ?
#
loop_
_entity_poly.entity_id
_entity_poly.type
_entity_poly.pdbx_seq_one_letter_code
_entity_poly.pdbx_strand_id
1 'polypeptide(L)'
;PHPTHDARIQETGGLALKPAQRAFFGRHRHATERFLWNLGPEHDERVEGLLDWVDTMGWALANLGLNKFLSWRQRGALFASADFRPWESPEEPGFDWMTFDEVQNTLDKTLQESIATYDPATTALVFVFLVSKSGSSVAIWRRKVSIPPSLQLKHNIEIQRIKRKL
;
A
#
# COMPACT_ATOMS: atom_id res chain seq x y z
N PRO A 1 -23.29 -6.00 4.20
CA PRO A 1 -22.38 -6.58 5.24
C PRO A 1 -21.22 -5.61 5.49
N HIS A 2 -21.22 -4.93 6.63
CA HIS A 2 -20.07 -4.13 7.06
C HIS A 2 -18.95 -5.10 7.46
N PRO A 3 -17.72 -4.93 6.96
CA PRO A 3 -16.62 -5.78 7.38
C PRO A 3 -16.40 -5.59 8.87
N THR A 4 -16.40 -6.70 9.59
CA THR A 4 -16.18 -6.76 11.03
C THR A 4 -14.75 -6.33 11.34
N HIS A 5 -14.55 -5.76 12.53
CA HIS A 5 -13.23 -5.37 13.04
C HIS A 5 -12.19 -6.52 13.07
N ASP A 6 -12.64 -7.76 12.86
CA ASP A 6 -11.82 -8.98 12.82
C ASP A 6 -11.46 -9.46 11.41
N ALA A 7 -11.78 -8.68 10.36
CA ALA A 7 -11.48 -9.08 8.99
C ALA A 7 -9.95 -9.16 8.77
N ARG A 8 -9.48 -10.36 8.42
CA ARG A 8 -8.07 -10.64 8.17
C ARG A 8 -7.70 -10.17 6.76
N ILE A 9 -6.69 -9.31 6.67
CA ILE A 9 -6.13 -8.89 5.38
C ILE A 9 -5.19 -9.97 4.85
N GLN A 10 -5.29 -10.28 3.56
CA GLN A 10 -4.41 -11.24 2.90
C GLN A 10 -3.07 -10.61 2.55
N GLU A 11 -2.01 -11.05 3.21
CA GLU A 11 -0.65 -10.66 2.88
C GLU A 11 -0.03 -11.65 1.92
N THR A 12 0.56 -11.18 0.82
CA THR A 12 1.01 -12.09 -0.24
C THR A 12 2.51 -12.39 -0.22
N GLY A 13 3.29 -11.70 0.62
CA GLY A 13 4.73 -11.89 0.70
C GLY A 13 5.48 -11.53 -0.58
N GLY A 14 4.98 -10.54 -1.33
CA GLY A 14 5.55 -10.02 -2.57
C GLY A 14 4.93 -10.58 -3.85
N LEU A 15 3.96 -11.50 -3.77
CA LEU A 15 3.33 -12.10 -4.95
C LEU A 15 2.52 -11.08 -5.76
N ALA A 16 1.79 -10.17 -5.11
CA ALA A 16 1.02 -9.14 -5.79
C ALA A 16 1.91 -8.16 -6.55
N LEU A 17 3.13 -7.91 -6.06
CA LEU A 17 4.13 -7.05 -6.72
C LEU A 17 4.88 -7.73 -7.87
N LYS A 18 4.91 -9.08 -7.96
CA LYS A 18 5.70 -9.81 -8.98
C LYS A 18 5.46 -9.32 -10.42
N PRO A 19 4.20 -9.17 -10.89
CA PRO A 19 3.95 -8.69 -12.25
C PRO A 19 4.44 -7.26 -12.49
N ALA A 20 4.53 -6.45 -11.43
CA ALA A 20 4.91 -5.06 -11.50
C ALA A 20 6.42 -4.82 -11.33
N GLN A 21 7.23 -5.85 -11.07
CA GLN A 21 8.66 -5.72 -10.78
C GLN A 21 9.42 -4.87 -11.82
N ARG A 22 9.19 -5.14 -13.10
CA ARG A 22 9.79 -4.36 -14.19
C ARG A 22 9.31 -2.91 -14.19
N ALA A 23 8.02 -2.67 -13.99
CA ALA A 23 7.47 -1.32 -13.95
C ALA A 23 7.94 -0.54 -12.72
N PHE A 24 8.08 -1.17 -11.54
CA PHE A 24 8.46 -0.53 -10.30
C PHE A 24 9.97 -0.29 -10.19
N PHE A 25 10.78 -1.28 -10.56
CA PHE A 25 12.23 -1.27 -10.32
C PHE A 25 13.08 -1.29 -11.59
N GLY A 26 12.46 -1.44 -12.75
CA GLY A 26 13.18 -1.44 -14.02
C GLY A 26 13.94 -0.14 -14.27
N ARG A 27 14.98 -0.24 -15.10
CA ARG A 27 15.79 0.89 -15.59
C ARG A 27 15.64 1.09 -17.10
N HIS A 28 14.67 0.40 -17.73
CA HIS A 28 14.40 0.50 -19.17
C HIS A 28 13.81 1.86 -19.58
N ARG A 29 13.24 2.60 -18.63
CA ARG A 29 12.65 3.94 -18.79
C ARG A 29 12.79 4.75 -17.51
N HIS A 30 12.69 6.07 -17.63
CA HIS A 30 12.67 6.96 -16.47
C HIS A 30 11.46 6.66 -15.57
N ALA A 31 11.59 6.86 -14.26
CA ALA A 31 10.51 6.58 -13.32
C ALA A 31 9.23 7.36 -13.65
N THR A 32 9.37 8.62 -14.09
CA THR A 32 8.25 9.47 -14.54
C THR A 32 7.48 8.92 -15.73
N GLU A 33 8.07 8.01 -16.51
CA GLU A 33 7.42 7.32 -17.64
C GLU A 33 6.89 5.94 -17.25
N ARG A 34 7.34 5.41 -16.10
CA ARG A 34 6.91 4.12 -15.57
C ARG A 34 5.73 4.26 -14.61
N PHE A 35 5.60 5.38 -13.89
CA PHE A 35 4.54 5.63 -12.92
C PHE A 35 3.55 6.69 -13.44
N LEU A 36 2.30 6.26 -13.65
CA LEU A 36 1.21 7.11 -14.11
C LEU A 36 0.29 7.43 -12.92
N TRP A 37 0.45 8.64 -12.37
CA TRP A 37 -0.29 9.11 -11.18
C TRP A 37 -1.62 9.80 -11.49
N ASN A 38 -1.82 10.26 -12.73
CA ASN A 38 -2.90 11.19 -13.09
C ASN A 38 -4.07 10.51 -13.81
N LEU A 39 -4.20 9.18 -13.70
CA LEU A 39 -5.32 8.46 -14.29
C LEU A 39 -6.50 8.45 -13.30
N GLY A 40 -7.69 8.78 -13.78
CA GLY A 40 -8.92 8.62 -13.01
C GLY A 40 -9.17 7.14 -12.68
N PRO A 41 -9.51 6.79 -11.43
CA PRO A 41 -9.83 5.40 -11.06
C PRO A 41 -11.05 4.84 -11.82
N GLU A 42 -11.98 5.69 -12.24
CA GLU A 42 -13.20 5.37 -13.01
C GLU A 42 -12.93 4.79 -14.40
N HIS A 43 -11.67 4.82 -14.87
CA HIS A 43 -11.29 4.24 -16.14
C HIS A 43 -11.13 2.71 -16.10
N ASP A 44 -11.12 2.09 -14.91
CA ASP A 44 -11.00 0.65 -14.76
C ASP A 44 -11.79 0.16 -13.53
N GLU A 45 -12.84 -0.63 -13.78
CA GLU A 45 -13.74 -1.16 -12.74
C GLU A 45 -12.99 -1.95 -11.64
N ARG A 46 -11.87 -2.59 -11.97
CA ARG A 46 -11.06 -3.35 -10.99
C ARG A 46 -10.35 -2.41 -10.02
N VAL A 47 -9.93 -1.25 -10.51
CA VAL A 47 -9.27 -0.22 -9.69
C VAL A 47 -10.31 0.48 -8.82
N GLU A 48 -11.42 0.90 -9.41
CA GLU A 48 -12.54 1.51 -8.68
C GLU A 48 -13.04 0.59 -7.56
N GLY A 49 -13.39 -0.66 -7.88
CA GLY A 49 -13.86 -1.63 -6.89
C GLY A 49 -12.83 -1.94 -5.80
N LEU A 50 -11.53 -1.94 -6.12
CA LEU A 50 -10.49 -2.14 -5.12
C LEU A 50 -10.31 -0.92 -4.21
N LEU A 51 -10.44 0.30 -4.74
CA LEU A 51 -10.41 1.51 -3.91
C LEU A 51 -11.61 1.56 -2.96
N ASP A 52 -12.81 1.21 -3.44
CA ASP A 52 -14.01 1.10 -2.60
C ASP A 52 -13.85 0.03 -1.52
N TRP A 53 -13.23 -1.11 -1.86
CA TRP A 53 -12.89 -2.15 -0.90
C TRP A 53 -11.93 -1.64 0.17
N VAL A 54 -10.88 -0.89 -0.22
CA VAL A 54 -9.92 -0.27 0.70
C VAL A 54 -10.61 0.69 1.66
N ASP A 55 -11.53 1.52 1.16
CA ASP A 55 -12.29 2.46 1.96
C ASP A 55 -13.22 1.72 2.95
N THR A 56 -13.86 0.64 2.50
CA THR A 56 -14.71 -0.23 3.35
C THR A 56 -13.90 -0.95 4.44
N MET A 57 -12.67 -1.37 4.12
CA MET A 57 -11.77 -2.13 5.00
C MET A 57 -10.83 -1.25 5.82
N GLY A 58 -11.06 0.07 5.85
CA GLY A 58 -10.14 1.05 6.41
C GLY A 58 -9.67 0.72 7.83
N TRP A 59 -10.53 0.22 8.72
CA TRP A 59 -10.09 -0.14 10.08
C TRP A 59 -9.06 -1.28 10.07
N ALA A 60 -9.28 -2.34 9.30
CA ALA A 60 -8.40 -3.50 9.23
C ALA A 60 -7.05 -3.13 8.57
N LEU A 61 -7.08 -2.31 7.52
CA LEU A 61 -5.88 -1.80 6.86
C LEU A 61 -5.09 -0.83 7.74
N ALA A 62 -5.78 0.00 8.55
CA ALA A 62 -5.14 0.84 9.56
C ALA A 62 -4.39 0.00 10.60
N ASN A 63 -5.06 -1.01 11.16
CA ASN A 63 -4.43 -1.94 12.11
C ASN A 63 -3.22 -2.64 11.50
N LEU A 64 -3.34 -3.14 10.26
CA LEU A 64 -2.24 -3.80 9.57
C LEU A 64 -1.05 -2.86 9.34
N GLY A 65 -1.30 -1.66 8.79
CA GLY A 65 -0.26 -0.69 8.51
C GLY A 65 0.47 -0.24 9.78
N LEU A 66 -0.25 -0.02 10.88
CA LEU A 66 0.36 0.28 12.17
C LEU A 66 1.22 -0.88 12.66
N ASN A 67 0.71 -2.12 12.63
CA ASN A 67 1.48 -3.30 13.05
C ASN A 67 2.75 -3.51 12.22
N LYS A 68 2.69 -3.26 10.91
CA LYS A 68 3.88 -3.30 10.04
C LYS A 68 4.89 -2.22 10.41
N PHE A 69 4.45 -0.98 10.61
CA PHE A 69 5.32 0.08 11.08
C PHE A 69 6.02 -0.29 12.40
N LEU A 70 5.29 -0.82 13.38
CA LEU A 70 5.84 -1.22 14.68
C LEU A 70 6.85 -2.37 14.55
N SER A 71 6.52 -3.39 13.75
CA SER A 71 7.35 -4.58 13.55
C SER A 71 8.64 -4.26 12.80
N TRP A 72 8.53 -3.52 11.70
CA TRP A 72 9.68 -3.15 10.85
C TRP A 72 10.46 -1.96 11.41
N ARG A 73 9.87 -1.19 12.32
CA ARG A 73 10.43 0.03 12.91
C ARG A 73 10.83 1.09 11.89
N GLN A 74 10.17 1.11 10.74
CA GLN A 74 10.40 2.07 9.67
C GLN A 74 9.11 2.38 8.90
N ARG A 75 9.09 3.54 8.22
CA ARG A 75 7.98 3.94 7.34
C ARG A 75 7.86 2.98 6.16
N GLY A 76 6.65 2.85 5.63
CA GLY A 76 6.35 2.01 4.47
C GLY A 76 4.91 2.18 4.04
N ALA A 77 4.44 1.30 3.15
CA ALA A 77 3.04 1.32 2.74
C ALA A 77 2.58 -0.07 2.30
N LEU A 78 1.27 -0.26 2.33
CA LEU A 78 0.61 -1.43 1.74
C LEU A 78 0.41 -1.19 0.25
N PHE A 79 0.67 -2.21 -0.57
CA PHE A 79 0.52 -2.20 -2.02
C PHE A 79 -0.41 -3.32 -2.44
N ALA A 80 -1.41 -3.01 -3.24
CA ALA A 80 -2.33 -3.99 -3.82
C ALA A 80 -2.41 -3.83 -5.33
N SER A 81 -2.36 -4.94 -6.04
CA SER A 81 -2.60 -4.95 -7.48
C SER A 81 -4.09 -5.10 -7.76
N ALA A 82 -4.63 -4.28 -8.65
CA ALA A 82 -6.00 -4.46 -9.15
C ALA A 82 -6.18 -5.83 -9.86
N ASP A 83 -5.10 -6.39 -10.42
CA ASP A 83 -5.11 -7.59 -11.25
C ASP A 83 -4.70 -8.88 -10.53
N PHE A 84 -4.30 -8.77 -9.25
CA PHE A 84 -3.89 -9.92 -8.47
C PHE A 84 -4.96 -10.31 -7.45
N ARG A 85 -5.26 -11.61 -7.39
CA ARG A 85 -6.05 -12.21 -6.31
C ARG A 85 -5.33 -13.46 -5.78
N PRO A 86 -5.17 -13.62 -4.46
CA PRO A 86 -4.60 -14.83 -3.88
C PRO A 86 -5.45 -16.06 -4.23
N TRP A 87 -4.82 -17.20 -4.51
CA TRP A 87 -5.54 -18.42 -4.88
C TRP A 87 -6.43 -18.98 -3.75
N GLU A 88 -6.03 -18.77 -2.48
CA GLU A 88 -6.78 -19.20 -1.29
C GLU A 88 -8.00 -18.32 -1.00
N SER A 89 -8.01 -17.10 -1.54
CA SER A 89 -9.07 -16.10 -1.31
C SER A 89 -9.26 -15.27 -2.58
N PRO A 90 -9.81 -15.87 -3.66
CA PRO A 90 -9.88 -15.24 -4.98
C PRO A 90 -10.79 -13.99 -5.01
N GLU A 91 -11.69 -13.88 -4.04
CA GLU A 91 -12.60 -12.73 -3.89
C GLU A 91 -11.95 -11.55 -3.13
N GLU A 92 -10.81 -11.76 -2.49
CA GLU A 92 -10.15 -10.73 -1.66
C GLU A 92 -8.87 -10.23 -2.32
N PRO A 93 -8.56 -8.92 -2.23
CA PRO A 93 -7.30 -8.40 -2.69
C PRO A 93 -6.13 -8.87 -1.81
N GLY A 94 -4.99 -9.07 -2.45
CA GLY A 94 -3.72 -9.34 -1.77
C GLY A 94 -2.91 -8.06 -1.57
N PHE A 95 -2.30 -7.91 -0.40
CA PHE A 95 -1.45 -6.79 -0.04
C PHE A 95 0.00 -7.20 0.20
N ASP A 96 0.92 -6.34 -0.21
CA ASP A 96 2.34 -6.42 0.10
C ASP A 96 2.78 -5.16 0.86
N TRP A 97 3.62 -5.33 1.87
CA TRP A 97 4.24 -4.20 2.55
C TRP A 97 5.57 -3.87 1.87
N MET A 98 5.75 -2.62 1.43
CA MET A 98 7.06 -2.11 1.02
C MET A 98 7.53 -1.07 2.01
N THR A 99 8.78 -1.21 2.44
CA THR A 99 9.50 -0.26 3.29
C THR A 99 9.97 0.95 2.50
N PHE A 100 10.33 2.03 3.20
CA PHE A 100 10.88 3.22 2.56
C PHE A 100 12.16 2.91 1.77
N ASP A 101 13.05 2.09 2.32
CA ASP A 101 14.30 1.68 1.67
C ASP A 101 14.05 0.94 0.34
N GLU A 102 13.06 0.03 0.31
CA GLU A 102 12.65 -0.64 -0.92
C GLU A 102 12.08 0.34 -1.94
N VAL A 103 11.25 1.28 -1.48
CA VAL A 103 10.62 2.29 -2.33
C VAL A 103 11.65 3.23 -2.95
N GLN A 104 12.75 3.54 -2.29
CA GLN A 104 13.82 4.35 -2.88
C GLN A 104 14.36 3.75 -4.19
N ASN A 105 14.38 2.42 -4.30
CA ASN A 105 14.82 1.73 -5.50
C ASN A 105 13.87 1.89 -6.70
N THR A 106 12.65 2.38 -6.49
CA THR A 106 11.70 2.65 -7.58
C THR A 106 12.10 3.90 -8.38
N LEU A 107 12.86 4.81 -7.77
CA LEU A 107 13.23 6.12 -8.29
C LEU A 107 12.03 7.05 -8.58
N ASP A 108 10.81 6.68 -8.16
CA ASP A 108 9.65 7.56 -8.30
C ASP A 108 9.57 8.55 -7.13
N LYS A 109 9.72 9.83 -7.45
CA LYS A 109 9.77 10.91 -6.45
C LYS A 109 8.45 11.02 -5.68
N THR A 110 7.31 10.94 -6.36
CA THR A 110 5.99 11.05 -5.74
C THR A 110 5.74 9.92 -4.73
N LEU A 111 6.13 8.70 -5.08
CA LEU A 111 6.03 7.53 -4.20
C LEU A 111 6.94 7.68 -2.98
N GLN A 112 8.20 8.06 -3.21
CA GLN A 112 9.18 8.27 -2.14
C GLN A 112 8.74 9.36 -1.18
N GLU A 113 8.34 10.53 -1.68
CA GLU A 113 7.89 11.64 -0.85
C GLU A 113 6.62 11.28 -0.06
N SER A 114 5.70 10.52 -0.65
CA SER A 114 4.49 10.05 0.03
C SER A 114 4.84 9.24 1.29
N ILE A 115 5.81 8.34 1.19
CA ILE A 115 6.21 7.44 2.27
C ILE A 115 7.19 8.12 3.24
N ALA A 116 8.03 9.04 2.77
CA ALA A 116 8.98 9.76 3.62
C ALA A 116 8.29 10.71 4.62
N THR A 117 7.16 11.30 4.23
CA THR A 117 6.60 12.47 4.92
C THR A 117 5.38 12.21 5.79
N TYR A 118 4.72 11.06 5.66
CA TYR A 118 3.54 10.75 6.49
C TYR A 118 3.93 10.33 7.92
N ASP A 119 2.99 10.49 8.85
CA ASP A 119 3.12 9.98 10.22
C ASP A 119 2.48 8.59 10.33
N PRO A 120 3.27 7.51 10.46
CA PRO A 120 2.74 6.15 10.55
C PRO A 120 1.97 5.86 11.84
N ALA A 121 2.02 6.75 12.83
CA ALA A 121 1.20 6.64 14.03
C ALA A 121 -0.26 7.05 13.78
N THR A 122 -0.51 7.90 12.79
CA THR A 122 -1.84 8.49 12.55
C THR A 122 -2.42 8.11 11.18
N THR A 123 -1.59 7.65 10.25
CA THR A 123 -2.00 7.28 8.90
C THR A 123 -1.33 5.98 8.46
N ALA A 124 -2.08 5.06 7.87
CA ALA A 124 -1.55 4.00 7.01
C ALA A 124 -1.71 4.41 5.54
N LEU A 125 -0.68 4.20 4.72
CA LEU A 125 -0.74 4.42 3.28
C LEU A 125 -1.06 3.11 2.57
N VAL A 126 -2.00 3.18 1.63
CA VAL A 126 -2.36 2.09 0.74
C VAL A 126 -2.20 2.58 -0.69
N PHE A 127 -1.40 1.88 -1.48
CA PHE A 127 -1.24 2.11 -2.90
C PHE A 127 -1.94 1.01 -3.68
N VAL A 128 -2.89 1.39 -4.53
CA VAL A 128 -3.50 0.51 -5.51
C VAL A 128 -2.78 0.73 -6.83
N PHE A 129 -2.45 -0.33 -7.57
CA PHE A 129 -1.82 -0.19 -8.87
C PHE A 129 -2.36 -1.17 -9.91
N LEU A 130 -2.24 -0.77 -11.17
CA LEU A 130 -2.58 -1.58 -12.34
C LEU A 130 -1.39 -1.59 -13.30
N VAL A 131 -0.93 -2.78 -13.67
CA VAL A 131 0.25 -2.95 -14.54
C VAL A 131 -0.20 -2.88 -16.00
N SER A 132 0.55 -2.17 -16.86
CA SER A 132 0.27 -2.19 -18.29
C SER A 132 0.51 -3.58 -18.89
N LYS A 133 -0.15 -3.91 -20.01
CA LYS A 133 0.01 -5.20 -20.71
C LYS A 133 1.46 -5.58 -21.01
N SER A 134 2.33 -4.59 -21.20
CA SER A 134 3.76 -4.80 -21.48
C SER A 134 4.64 -5.00 -20.22
N GLY A 135 4.06 -4.85 -19.03
CA GLY A 135 4.78 -4.87 -17.75
C GLY A 135 5.74 -3.68 -17.55
N SER A 136 5.72 -2.69 -18.44
CA SER A 136 6.75 -1.64 -18.48
C SER A 136 6.37 -0.37 -17.71
N SER A 137 5.10 -0.24 -17.33
CA SER A 137 4.56 0.91 -16.60
C SER A 137 3.39 0.48 -15.72
N VAL A 138 3.06 1.32 -14.74
CA VAL A 138 1.95 1.14 -13.81
C VAL A 138 1.15 2.43 -13.70
N ALA A 139 -0.18 2.28 -13.69
CA ALA A 139 -1.06 3.28 -13.11
C ALA A 139 -1.11 3.05 -11.61
N ILE A 140 -1.06 4.11 -10.79
CA ILE A 140 -0.99 3.99 -9.34
C ILE A 140 -1.81 5.08 -8.64
N TRP A 141 -2.53 4.67 -7.59
CA TRP A 141 -3.40 5.51 -6.79
C TRP A 141 -3.02 5.40 -5.32
N ARG A 142 -3.17 6.51 -4.59
CA ARG A 142 -2.86 6.59 -3.16
C ARG A 142 -4.14 6.78 -2.36
N ARG A 143 -4.33 5.94 -1.35
CA ARG A 143 -5.31 6.11 -0.27
C ARG A 143 -4.61 6.30 1.06
N LYS A 144 -5.12 7.24 1.86
CA LYS A 144 -4.69 7.48 3.23
C LYS A 144 -5.76 6.96 4.15
N VAL A 145 -5.40 6.01 4.99
CA VAL A 145 -6.29 5.38 5.95
C VAL A 145 -5.92 5.87 7.34
N SER A 146 -6.83 6.58 8.01
CA SER A 146 -6.58 7.12 9.35
C SER A 146 -6.46 6.00 10.38
N ILE A 147 -5.45 6.05 11.23
CA ILE A 147 -5.32 5.12 12.36
C ILE A 147 -6.32 5.53 13.45
N PRO A 148 -7.28 4.66 13.81
CA PRO A 148 -8.22 4.92 14.89
C PRO A 148 -7.51 5.28 16.22
N PRO A 149 -8.01 6.26 16.99
CA PRO A 149 -7.42 6.63 18.28
C PRO A 149 -7.27 5.47 19.27
N SER A 150 -8.18 4.49 19.23
CA SER A 150 -8.10 3.28 20.06
C SER A 150 -6.84 2.45 19.77
N LEU A 151 -6.43 2.33 18.51
CA LEU A 151 -5.20 1.65 18.12
C LEU A 151 -3.95 2.46 18.50
N GLN A 152 -4.01 3.79 18.35
CA GLN A 152 -2.93 4.67 18.80
C GLN A 152 -2.70 4.55 20.31
N LEU A 153 -3.78 4.57 21.10
CA LEU A 153 -3.71 4.43 22.55
C LEU A 153 -3.16 3.06 22.95
N LYS A 154 -3.65 1.99 22.32
CA LYS A 154 -3.21 0.60 22.56
C LYS A 154 -1.70 0.44 22.36
N HIS A 155 -1.11 1.09 21.36
CA HIS A 155 0.30 0.95 20.99
C HIS A 155 1.17 2.16 21.39
N ASN A 156 0.66 3.09 22.20
CA ASN A 156 1.29 4.40 22.45
C ASN A 156 2.77 4.29 22.87
N ILE A 157 3.08 3.41 23.83
CA ILE A 157 4.46 3.24 24.34
C ILE A 157 5.43 2.83 23.21
N GLU A 158 5.00 1.92 22.33
CA GLU A 158 5.82 1.42 21.24
C GLU A 158 5.99 2.46 20.14
N ILE A 159 4.89 3.15 19.78
CA ILE A 159 4.89 4.28 18.84
C ILE A 159 5.92 5.33 19.27
N GLN A 160 5.83 5.80 20.53
CA GLN A 160 6.74 6.81 21.04
C GLN A 160 8.21 6.34 21.06
N ARG A 161 8.44 5.05 21.30
CA ARG A 161 9.79 4.47 21.29
C ARG A 161 10.40 4.49 19.89
N ILE A 162 9.62 4.16 18.86
CA ILE A 162 10.11 4.09 17.47
C ILE A 162 10.24 5.49 16.88
N LYS A 163 9.28 6.40 17.09
CA LYS A 163 9.31 7.77 16.54
C LYS A 163 10.55 8.57 16.96
N ARG A 164 11.14 8.28 18.13
CA ARG A 164 12.41 8.92 18.56
C ARG A 164 13.64 8.51 17.73
N LYS A 165 13.52 7.48 16.90
CA LYS A 165 14.62 6.90 16.10
C LYS A 165 14.44 7.10 14.59
N LEU A 166 13.29 7.62 14.16
CA LEU A 166 12.93 7.92 12.78
C LEU A 166 13.32 9.35 12.40
#